data_AF-A0A6L5PHQ0-F1
#
_entry.id   AF-A0A6L5PHQ0-F1
#
_cell.length_a   1.000
_cell.length_b   1.000
_cell.length_c   1.000
_cell.angle_alpha   90.00
_cell.angle_beta   90.00
_cell.angle_gamma   90.00
#
_symmetry.space_group_name_H-M   'P 1'
#
loop_
_entity.id
_entity.type
_entity.pdbx_description
1 polymer ?
#
loop_
_entity_poly.entity_id
_entity_poly.type
_entity_poly.pdbx_seq_one_letter_code
_entity_poly.pdbx_strand_id
1 'polypeptide(L)'
;MPTNLPRITAYVSKEAQQRLRTLAKTRGLSQSQVIEELINTAHQDRRDWIAQQAGHQTMLTLALLTALAKRTLNEEELAKVRQMGGQAGALLFGPLGKRPFDVDAPPPEDDRLVALFAALSE
;
A
#
# COMPACT_ATOMS: atom_id res chain seq x y z
N MET A 1 -9.78 34.14 2.29
CA MET A 1 -8.46 34.34 2.91
C MET A 1 -7.41 34.35 1.82
N PRO A 2 -6.46 35.30 1.79
CA PRO A 2 -5.36 35.25 0.83
C PRO A 2 -4.50 34.03 1.13
N THR A 3 -4.35 33.14 0.16
CA THR A 3 -3.47 31.98 0.25
C THR A 3 -2.03 32.43 0.00
N ASN A 4 -1.11 32.12 0.94
CA ASN A 4 0.34 32.35 0.80
C ASN A 4 1.00 31.39 -0.21
N LEU A 5 0.25 30.84 -1.17
CA LEU A 5 0.74 29.86 -2.12
C LEU A 5 1.30 30.56 -3.37
N PRO A 6 2.45 30.12 -3.89
CA PRO A 6 3.02 30.70 -5.11
C PRO A 6 2.11 30.42 -6.31
N ARG A 7 1.89 31.46 -7.14
CA ARG A 7 1.19 31.30 -8.42
C ARG A 7 2.20 31.00 -9.52
N ILE A 8 2.14 29.79 -10.06
CA ILE A 8 2.95 29.38 -11.22
C ILE A 8 2.07 29.49 -12.47
N THR A 9 2.60 30.14 -13.51
CA THR A 9 1.94 30.23 -14.82
C THR A 9 2.82 29.57 -15.86
N ALA A 10 2.24 28.64 -16.63
CA ALA A 10 2.94 27.94 -17.69
C ALA A 10 2.05 27.86 -18.95
N TYR A 11 2.69 27.88 -20.11
CA TYR A 11 2.03 27.64 -21.39
C TYR A 11 1.94 26.13 -21.63
N VAL A 12 0.76 25.67 -22.05
CA VAL A 12 0.51 24.27 -22.42
C VAL A 12 -0.13 24.21 -23.80
N SER A 13 0.01 23.08 -24.50
CA SER A 13 -0.65 22.89 -25.78
C SER A 13 -2.18 22.92 -25.61
N LYS A 14 -2.90 23.36 -26.64
CA LYS A 14 -4.38 23.40 -26.65
C LYS A 14 -4.98 22.01 -26.37
N GLU A 15 -4.35 20.98 -26.92
CA GLU A 15 -4.73 19.58 -26.72
C GLU A 15 -4.57 19.12 -25.27
N ALA A 16 -3.46 19.50 -24.61
CA ALA A 16 -3.23 19.19 -23.21
C ALA A 16 -4.27 19.89 -22.31
N GLN A 17 -4.58 21.17 -22.61
CA GLN A 17 -5.62 21.90 -21.89
C GLN A 17 -7.00 21.26 -22.06
N GLN A 18 -7.34 20.80 -23.27
CA GLN A 18 -8.60 20.13 -23.53
C GLN A 18 -8.70 18.78 -22.81
N ARG A 19 -7.62 17.99 -22.80
CA ARG A 19 -7.55 16.73 -22.03
C ARG A 19 -7.74 16.97 -20.53
N LEU A 20 -7.09 17.99 -19.97
CA LEU A 20 -7.24 18.36 -18.56
C LEU A 20 -8.70 18.72 -18.22
N ARG A 21 -9.36 19.51 -19.08
CA ARG A 21 -10.78 19.87 -18.90
C ARG A 21 -11.70 18.66 -18.93
N THR A 22 -11.49 17.74 -19.86
CA THR A 22 -12.27 16.50 -19.94
C THR A 22 -12.05 15.65 -18.69
N LEU A 23 -10.79 15.47 -18.27
CA LEU A 23 -10.45 14.69 -17.09
C LEU A 23 -11.07 15.26 -15.81
N ALA A 24 -11.03 16.58 -15.64
CA ALA A 24 -11.67 17.28 -14.52
C ALA A 24 -13.19 17.04 -14.49
N LYS A 25 -13.86 17.13 -15.65
CA LYS A 25 -15.30 16.83 -15.77
C LYS A 25 -15.61 15.38 -15.43
N THR A 26 -14.85 14.42 -15.95
CA THR A 26 -15.07 12.99 -15.70
C THR A 26 -14.91 12.64 -14.23
N ARG A 27 -13.97 13.28 -13.52
CA ARG A 27 -13.71 13.03 -12.10
C ARG A 27 -14.58 13.88 -11.16
N GLY A 28 -15.38 14.82 -11.68
CA GLY A 28 -16.14 15.76 -10.85
C GLY A 28 -15.26 16.73 -10.04
N LEU A 29 -14.03 16.97 -10.49
CA LEU A 29 -13.03 17.79 -9.79
C LEU A 29 -12.77 19.10 -10.53
N SER A 30 -12.23 20.09 -9.82
CA SER A 30 -11.68 21.29 -10.45
C SER A 30 -10.35 20.99 -11.17
N GLN A 31 -10.01 21.78 -12.19
CA GLN A 31 -8.72 21.62 -12.89
C GLN A 31 -7.52 21.76 -11.96
N SER A 32 -7.61 22.62 -10.93
CA SER A 32 -6.55 22.79 -9.93
C SER A 32 -6.34 21.52 -9.10
N GLN A 33 -7.43 20.88 -8.63
CA GLN A 33 -7.36 19.62 -7.89
C GLN A 33 -6.77 18.49 -8.75
N VAL A 34 -7.16 18.43 -10.02
CA VAL A 34 -6.57 17.43 -10.95
C VAL A 34 -5.08 17.68 -11.16
N ILE A 35 -4.65 18.94 -11.31
CA ILE A 35 -3.23 19.26 -11.43
C ILE A 35 -2.47 18.88 -10.15
N GLU A 36 -3.03 19.16 -8.98
CA GLU A 36 -2.45 18.81 -7.69
C GLU A 36 -2.29 17.29 -7.52
N GLU A 37 -3.33 16.50 -7.85
CA GLU A 37 -3.24 15.04 -7.88
C GLU A 37 -2.16 14.54 -8.84
N LEU A 38 -2.10 15.11 -10.05
CA LEU A 38 -1.11 14.72 -11.05
C LEU A 38 0.31 15.08 -10.62
N ILE A 39 0.52 16.22 -9.96
CA ILE A 39 1.80 16.62 -9.37
C ILE A 39 2.19 15.61 -8.27
N ASN A 40 1.28 15.32 -7.34
CA ASN A 40 1.53 14.36 -6.27
C ASN A 40 1.83 12.96 -6.80
N THR A 41 1.15 12.52 -7.86
CA THR A 41 1.38 11.22 -8.50
C THR A 41 2.67 11.21 -9.31
N ALA A 42 2.99 12.28 -10.04
CA ALA A 42 4.23 12.41 -10.81
C ALA A 42 5.47 12.50 -9.91
N HIS A 43 5.29 12.95 -8.67
CA HIS A 43 6.32 12.99 -7.64
C HIS A 43 6.31 11.78 -6.70
N GLN A 44 5.59 10.69 -7.01
CA GLN A 44 5.74 9.47 -6.23
C GLN A 44 7.21 9.04 -6.30
N ASP A 45 7.92 9.11 -5.16
CA ASP A 45 9.34 8.77 -5.12
C ASP A 45 9.48 7.34 -5.61
N ARG A 46 10.38 7.12 -6.57
CA ARG A 46 10.67 5.79 -7.11
C ARG A 46 10.99 4.81 -5.98
N ARG A 47 11.62 5.28 -4.89
CA ARG A 47 11.90 4.48 -3.70
C ARG A 47 10.63 4.07 -2.97
N ASP A 48 9.68 4.98 -2.81
CA ASP A 48 8.40 4.72 -2.16
C ASP A 48 7.55 3.75 -2.99
N TRP A 49 7.53 3.92 -4.31
CA TRP A 49 6.85 2.99 -5.20
C TRP A 49 7.49 1.59 -5.19
N ILE A 50 8.82 1.50 -5.20
CA ILE A 50 9.54 0.21 -5.08
C ILE A 50 9.27 -0.44 -3.72
N ALA A 51 9.25 0.33 -2.63
CA ALA A 51 8.93 -0.17 -1.30
C ALA A 51 7.49 -0.71 -1.22
N GLN A 52 6.52 0.02 -1.79
CA GLN A 52 5.13 -0.43 -1.88
C GLN A 52 5.00 -1.70 -2.73
N GLN A 53 5.67 -1.78 -3.87
CA GLN A 53 5.66 -2.95 -4.73
C GLN A 53 6.33 -4.16 -4.07
N ALA A 54 7.48 -3.96 -3.43
CA ALA A 54 8.20 -5.00 -2.68
C ALA A 54 7.36 -5.50 -1.49
N GLY A 55 6.70 -4.61 -0.77
CA GLY A 55 5.73 -4.96 0.28
C GLY A 55 4.60 -5.81 -0.25
N HIS A 56 3.97 -5.40 -1.37
CA HIS A 56 2.89 -6.16 -2.00
C HIS A 56 3.32 -7.56 -2.46
N GLN A 57 4.49 -7.68 -3.11
CA GLN A 57 5.05 -8.96 -3.56
C GLN A 57 5.45 -9.87 -2.38
N THR A 58 5.96 -9.29 -1.30
CA THR A 58 6.29 -10.03 -0.08
C THR A 58 5.03 -10.60 0.56
N MET A 59 3.95 -9.82 0.65
CA MET A 59 2.68 -10.30 1.19
C MET A 59 2.04 -11.39 0.32
N LEU A 60 2.08 -11.26 -1.01
CA LEU A 60 1.60 -12.31 -1.92
C LEU A 60 2.41 -13.60 -1.76
N THR A 61 3.73 -13.48 -1.66
CA THR A 61 4.62 -14.62 -1.45
C THR A 61 4.36 -15.28 -0.10
N LEU A 62 4.18 -14.49 0.96
CA LEU A 62 3.85 -14.99 2.29
C LEU A 62 2.49 -15.70 2.29
N ALA A 63 1.48 -15.15 1.64
CA ALA A 63 0.17 -15.79 1.51
C ALA A 63 0.28 -17.16 0.79
N LEU A 64 1.04 -17.23 -0.30
CA LEU A 64 1.28 -18.46 -1.04
C LEU A 64 2.07 -19.49 -0.22
N LEU A 65 3.16 -19.07 0.42
CA LEU A 65 3.97 -19.94 1.28
C LEU A 65 3.16 -20.44 2.48
N THR A 66 2.30 -19.61 3.05
CA THR A 66 1.48 -20.01 4.20
C THR A 66 0.33 -20.94 3.76
N ALA A 67 -0.24 -20.74 2.57
CA ALA A 67 -1.20 -21.68 1.98
C ALA A 67 -0.57 -23.06 1.71
N LEU A 68 0.70 -23.10 1.28
CA LEU A 68 1.48 -24.33 1.14
C LEU A 68 1.84 -24.95 2.51
N ALA A 69 2.23 -24.12 3.47
CA ALA A 69 2.53 -24.53 4.83
C ALA A 69 1.30 -25.14 5.51
N LYS A 70 0.09 -24.58 5.35
CA LYS A 70 -1.15 -25.15 5.91
C LYS A 70 -1.51 -26.53 5.36
N ARG A 71 -1.04 -26.89 4.15
CA ARG A 71 -1.22 -28.24 3.59
C ARG A 71 -0.24 -29.26 4.17
N THR A 72 0.82 -28.81 4.86
CA THR A 72 1.96 -29.63 5.27
C THR A 72 2.25 -29.59 6.78
N LEU A 73 1.86 -28.51 7.45
CA LEU A 73 2.11 -28.24 8.87
C LEU A 73 0.80 -28.23 9.67
N ASN A 74 0.84 -28.78 10.87
CA ASN A 74 -0.24 -28.67 11.84
C ASN A 74 -0.21 -27.30 12.56
N GLU A 75 -1.25 -27.00 13.36
CA GLU A 75 -1.39 -25.70 14.02
C GLU A 75 -0.25 -25.37 14.99
N GLU A 76 0.29 -26.36 15.70
CA GLU A 76 1.44 -26.18 16.61
C GLU A 76 2.73 -25.84 15.86
N GLU A 77 2.94 -26.46 14.69
CA GLU A 77 4.08 -26.19 13.82
C GLU A 77 4.00 -24.80 13.20
N LEU A 78 2.80 -24.35 12.80
CA LEU A 78 2.58 -22.99 12.32
C LEU A 78 2.88 -21.94 13.41
N ALA A 79 2.48 -22.20 14.65
CA ALA A 79 2.79 -21.32 15.78
C ALA A 79 4.31 -21.19 16.02
N LYS A 80 5.06 -22.30 15.93
CA LYS A 80 6.53 -22.31 16.06
C LYS A 80 7.22 -21.55 14.91
N VAL A 81 6.77 -21.75 13.67
CA VAL A 81 7.31 -21.03 12.51
C VAL A 81 7.08 -19.53 12.64
N ARG A 82 5.91 -19.10 13.13
CA ARG A 82 5.61 -17.69 13.39
C ARG A 82 6.55 -17.09 14.45
N GLN A 83 6.75 -17.80 15.56
CA GLN A 83 7.66 -17.36 16.62
C GLN A 83 9.10 -17.22 16.12
N MET A 84 9.58 -18.21 15.34
CA MET A 84 10.91 -18.16 14.72
C MET A 84 11.03 -17.00 13.72
N GLY A 85 9.99 -16.76 12.92
CA GLY A 85 9.93 -15.62 12.00
C GLY A 85 10.00 -14.27 12.72
N GLY A 86 9.26 -14.11 13.82
CA GLY A 86 9.30 -12.91 14.65
C GLY A 86 10.68 -12.67 15.28
N GLN A 87 11.34 -13.72 15.76
CA GLN A 87 12.70 -13.65 16.31
C GLN A 87 13.74 -13.29 15.24
N ALA A 88 13.66 -13.92 14.07
CA ALA A 88 14.54 -13.62 12.95
C ALA A 88 14.35 -12.18 12.44
N GLY A 89 13.10 -11.71 12.37
CA GLY A 89 12.76 -10.33 12.01
C GLY A 89 13.35 -9.32 12.99
N ALA A 90 13.18 -9.56 14.29
CA ALA A 90 13.75 -8.70 15.34
C ALA A 90 15.29 -8.66 15.30
N LEU A 91 15.94 -9.79 15.00
CA LEU A 91 17.39 -9.89 14.88
C LEU A 91 17.93 -9.13 13.66
N LEU A 92 17.26 -9.23 12.51
CA LEU A 92 17.74 -8.68 11.23
C LEU A 92 17.36 -7.20 11.02
N PHE A 93 16.20 -6.78 11.52
CA PHE A 93 15.62 -5.46 11.22
C PHE A 93 15.35 -4.61 12.47
N GLY A 94 15.67 -5.14 13.66
CA GLY A 94 15.35 -4.49 14.94
C GLY A 94 13.89 -4.70 15.37
N PRO A 95 13.51 -4.21 16.55
CA PRO A 95 12.17 -4.41 17.09
C PRO A 95 11.11 -3.72 16.22
N LEU A 96 9.98 -4.40 16.00
CA LEU A 96 8.84 -3.83 15.31
C LEU A 96 8.31 -2.61 16.09
N GLY A 97 8.30 -1.43 15.47
CA GLY A 97 7.73 -0.23 16.06
C GLY A 97 6.21 -0.32 16.23
N LYS A 98 5.64 0.51 17.12
CA LYS A 98 4.18 0.59 17.27
C LYS A 98 3.57 1.06 15.95
N ARG A 99 2.60 0.30 15.42
CA ARG A 99 1.91 0.61 14.16
C ARG A 99 1.25 2.00 14.26
N PRO A 100 1.52 2.95 13.35
CA PRO A 100 1.05 4.34 13.48
C PRO A 100 -0.35 4.60 12.90
N PHE A 101 -0.98 3.59 12.28
CA PHE A 101 -2.30 3.66 11.68
C PHE A 101 -2.98 2.29 11.74
N ASP A 102 -4.31 2.29 11.79
CA ASP A 102 -5.11 1.08 11.62
C ASP A 102 -5.34 0.82 10.13
N VAL A 103 -5.13 -0.42 9.69
CA VAL A 103 -5.42 -0.84 8.31
C VAL A 103 -6.84 -1.37 8.31
N ASP A 104 -7.75 -0.59 7.74
CA ASP A 104 -9.16 -0.97 7.59
C ASP A 104 -9.31 -1.89 6.37
N ALA A 105 -8.90 -3.15 6.54
CA ALA A 105 -9.05 -4.20 5.54
C ALA A 105 -10.15 -5.16 6.02
N PRO A 106 -11.24 -5.35 5.25
CA PRO A 106 -12.27 -6.30 5.62
C PRO A 106 -11.66 -7.71 5.68
N PRO A 107 -12.00 -8.51 6.70
CA PRO A 107 -11.51 -9.87 6.80
C PRO A 107 -11.97 -10.66 5.57
N PRO A 108 -11.12 -11.57 5.05
CA PRO A 108 -11.49 -12.39 3.91
C PRO A 108 -12.69 -13.29 4.25
N GLU A 109 -13.54 -13.57 3.27
CA GLU A 109 -14.76 -14.39 3.46
C GLU A 109 -14.46 -15.89 3.55
N ASP A 110 -13.30 -16.34 3.08
CA ASP A 110 -12.87 -17.74 3.15
C ASP A 110 -12.22 -18.05 4.51
N ASP A 111 -12.78 -19.00 5.26
CA ASP A 111 -12.30 -19.44 6.58
C ASP A 111 -10.80 -19.79 6.60
N ARG A 112 -10.26 -20.28 5.48
CA ARG A 112 -8.82 -20.60 5.38
C ARG A 112 -7.99 -19.33 5.33
N LEU A 113 -8.48 -18.31 4.64
CA LEU A 113 -7.86 -16.99 4.57
C LEU A 113 -8.04 -16.22 5.88
N VAL A 114 -9.15 -16.43 6.61
CA VAL A 114 -9.35 -15.87 7.96
C VAL A 114 -8.30 -16.41 8.94
N ALA A 115 -8.09 -17.73 8.96
CA ALA A 115 -7.07 -18.34 9.80
C ALA A 115 -5.66 -17.83 9.46
N LEU A 116 -5.38 -17.59 8.17
CA LEU A 116 -4.13 -17.00 7.71
C LEU A 116 -3.99 -15.53 8.13
N PHE A 117 -5.06 -14.75 8.03
CA PHE A 117 -5.07 -13.36 8.46
C PHE A 117 -4.83 -13.26 9.98
N ALA A 118 -5.49 -14.09 10.79
CA ALA A 118 -5.24 -14.17 12.23
C ALA A 118 -3.78 -14.60 12.54
N ALA A 119 -3.21 -15.50 11.71
CA ALA A 119 -1.82 -15.91 11.82
C ALA A 119 -0.80 -14.80 11.45
N LEU A 120 -1.23 -13.69 10.85
CA LEU A 120 -0.36 -12.60 10.38
C LEU A 120 -0.64 -11.24 11.05
N SER A 121 -1.78 -11.07 11.72
CA SER A 121 -2.28 -9.77 12.19
C SER A 121 -2.01 -9.44 13.66
N GLU A 122 -1.25 -10.27 14.38
CA GLU A 122 -0.73 -9.97 15.74
C GLU A 122 0.79 -9.81 15.74
#